data_AF-A0A2N3VCL0-F1
#
_entry.id   AF-A0A2N3VCL0-F1
#
_cell.length_a   1.000
_cell.length_b   1.000
_cell.length_c   1.000
_cell.angle_alpha   90.00
_cell.angle_beta   90.00
_cell.angle_gamma   90.00
#
_symmetry.space_group_name_H-M   'P 1'
#
loop_
_entity.id
_entity.type
_entity.pdbx_description
1 polymer ?
#
loop_
_entity_poly.entity_id
_entity_poly.type
_entity_poly.pdbx_seq_one_letter_code
_entity_poly.pdbx_strand_id
1 'polypeptide(L)' 'MVPTMGTMELESLGTFLKSRRDRTTPERIGLRTFGVTRRVPGLRREELAQLAGASM' A
#
# COMPACT_ATOMS: atom_id res chain seq x y z
N MET A 1 3.44 -37.93 14.32
CA MET A 1 2.73 -36.64 14.29
C MET A 1 3.63 -35.64 13.59
N VAL A 2 3.44 -35.44 12.30
CA VAL A 2 4.31 -34.61 11.44
C VAL A 2 3.72 -33.20 11.44
N PRO A 3 4.49 -32.12 11.66
CA PRO A 3 3.96 -30.77 11.52
C PRO A 3 3.81 -30.48 10.02
N THR A 4 2.59 -30.14 9.57
CA THR A 4 2.32 -29.72 8.20
C THR A 4 3.04 -28.40 7.92
N MET A 5 4.20 -28.49 7.26
CA MET A 5 4.87 -27.32 6.66
C MET A 5 4.00 -26.82 5.51
N GLY A 6 3.42 -25.61 5.62
CA GLY A 6 2.88 -24.96 4.42
C GLY A 6 1.76 -23.94 4.59
N THR A 7 1.31 -23.61 5.79
CA THR A 7 0.67 -22.31 6.04
C THR A 7 1.57 -21.51 6.96
N MET A 8 2.81 -21.28 6.52
CA MET A 8 3.40 -20.00 6.91
C MET A 8 2.44 -18.97 6.36
N GLU A 9 1.78 -18.25 7.26
CA GLU A 9 0.99 -17.05 7.02
C GLU A 9 1.84 -16.08 6.19
N LEU A 10 1.97 -16.34 4.89
CA LEU A 10 2.24 -15.30 3.93
C LEU A 10 1.03 -14.40 4.10
N GLU A 11 1.18 -13.34 4.89
CA GLU A 11 0.28 -12.18 4.79
C GLU A 11 -0.07 -12.08 3.31
N SER A 12 -1.36 -12.23 2.99
CA SER A 12 -1.77 -12.30 1.59
C SER A 12 -1.07 -11.17 0.84
N LEU A 13 -0.67 -11.40 -0.42
CA LEU A 13 0.01 -10.35 -1.21
C LEU A 13 -0.75 -9.01 -1.11
N GLY A 14 -2.09 -9.04 -1.03
CA GLY A 14 -2.93 -7.89 -0.74
C GLY A 14 -2.66 -7.20 0.61
N THR A 15 -2.54 -7.95 1.70
CA THR A 15 -2.17 -7.44 3.04
C THR A 15 -0.79 -6.80 3.04
N PHE A 16 0.19 -7.47 2.43
CA PHE A 16 1.56 -6.97 2.32
C PHE A 16 1.62 -5.65 1.53
N LEU A 17 0.98 -5.62 0.35
CA LEU A 17 0.90 -4.41 -0.48
C LEU A 17 0.17 -3.26 0.23
N LYS A 18 -0.90 -3.56 0.97
CA LYS A 18 -1.63 -2.57 1.78
C LYS A 18 -0.74 -1.96 2.86
N SER A 19 -0.03 -2.78 3.62
CA SER A 19 0.91 -2.33 4.66
C SER A 19 2.00 -1.40 4.09
N ARG A 20 2.57 -1.76 2.93
CA ARG A 20 3.58 -0.94 2.25
C ARG A 20 3.03 0.40 1.76
N ARG A 21 1.83 0.40 1.19
CA ARG A 21 1.14 1.63 0.73
C ARG A 21 0.84 2.57 1.88
N ASP A 22 0.27 2.04 2.96
CA ASP A 22 -0.19 2.85 4.08
C ASP A 22 1.00 3.51 4.82
N ARG A 23 2.18 2.89 4.77
CA ARG A 23 3.44 3.44 5.29
C ARG A 23 4.16 4.39 4.33
N THR A 24 3.75 4.51 3.07
CA THR A 24 4.38 5.41 2.11
C THR A 24 3.63 6.73 2.09
N THR A 25 4.30 7.80 2.51
CA THR A 25 3.71 9.14 2.46
C THR A 25 3.89 9.74 1.05
N PRO A 26 2.94 10.56 0.59
CA PRO A 26 3.06 11.27 -0.69
C PRO A 26 4.35 12.09 -0.80
N GLU A 27 4.76 12.73 0.29
CA GLU A 27 5.98 13.55 0.31
C GLU A 27 7.24 12.72 -0.01
N ARG A 28 7.29 11.47 0.46
CA ARG A 28 8.44 10.56 0.25
C ARG A 28 8.68 10.20 -1.21
N ILE A 29 7.68 10.41 -2.06
CA ILE A 29 7.74 10.13 -3.50
C ILE A 29 7.56 11.40 -4.34
N GLY A 30 7.63 12.59 -3.71
CA GLY A 30 7.52 13.88 -4.40
C GLY A 30 6.11 14.26 -4.84
N LEU A 31 5.06 13.58 -4.36
CA LEU A 31 3.69 14.01 -4.59
C LEU A 31 3.39 15.25 -3.76
N ARG A 32 2.98 16.33 -4.43
CA ARG A 32 2.53 17.55 -3.77
C ARG A 32 1.16 17.31 -3.15
N THR A 33 1.09 17.42 -1.83
CA THR A 33 -0.17 17.42 -1.09
C THR A 33 -0.74 18.85 -1.11
N PHE A 34 -1.69 19.11 -2.00
CA PHE A 34 -2.50 20.32 -1.90
C PHE A 34 -3.34 20.21 -0.63
N GLY A 35 -3.41 21.27 0.19
CA GLY A 35 -3.89 21.33 1.59
C GLY A 35 -5.34 20.89 1.86
N VAL A 36 -5.75 19.75 1.33
CA VAL A 36 -7.02 19.07 1.53
C VAL A 36 -6.82 18.05 2.64
N THR A 37 -7.68 18.08 3.65
CA THR A 37 -7.67 17.12 4.77
C THR A 37 -7.62 15.69 4.25
N ARG A 38 -6.49 14.99 4.47
CA ARG A 38 -6.30 13.61 4.03
C ARG A 38 -7.00 12.66 4.99
N ARG A 39 -7.84 11.76 4.46
CA ARG A 39 -8.47 10.68 5.24
C ARG A 39 -7.52 9.52 5.52
N VAL A 40 -6.44 9.40 4.75
CA VAL A 40 -5.43 8.33 4.89
C VAL A 40 -4.04 8.93 5.07
N PRO A 41 -3.22 8.38 5.98
CA PRO A 41 -1.86 8.86 6.23
C PRO A 41 -0.89 8.55 5.08
N GLY A 42 -1.17 7.49 4.30
CA GLY A 42 -0.37 7.06 3.15
C GLY A 42 -0.98 7.45 1.80
N LEU A 43 -0.61 6.72 0.74
CA LEU A 43 -1.09 6.97 -0.62
C LEU A 43 -2.56 6.57 -0.80
N ARG A 44 -3.32 7.42 -1.50
CA ARG A 44 -4.66 7.10 -2.01
C ARG A 44 -4.54 6.03 -3.09
N ARG A 45 -5.65 5.34 -3.34
CA ARG A 45 -5.72 4.31 -4.40
C ARG A 45 -5.38 4.93 -5.78
N GLU A 46 -5.95 6.10 -6.07
CA GLU A 46 -5.73 6.84 -7.33
C GLU A 46 -4.28 7.32 -7.48
N GLU A 47 -3.69 7.88 -6.42
CA GLU A 47 -2.26 8.27 -6.40
C GLU A 47 -1.36 7.05 -6.68
N LEU A 48 -1.66 5.89 -6.08
CA LEU A 48 -0.96 4.65 -6.36
C LEU A 48 -1.11 4.19 -7.81
N ALA A 49 -2.31 4.27 -8.37
CA ALA A 49 -2.57 3.82 -9.73
C ALA A 49 -1.80 4.70 -10.73
N GLN A 50 -1.79 6.03 -10.54
CA GLN A 50 -0.95 6.94 -11.31
C GLN A 50 0.54 6.56 -11.25
N LEU A 51 1.07 6.25 -10.06
CA LEU A 51 2.48 5.85 -9.90
C LEU A 51 2.79 4.50 -10.55
N ALA A 52 1.82 3.58 -10.54
CA ALA A 52 1.96 2.26 -11.13
C ALA A 52 1.75 2.26 -12.66
N GLY A 53 1.41 3.41 -13.27
CA GLY A 53 0.99 3.48 -14.67
C GLY A 53 -0.31 2.71 -14.95
N ALA A 54 -1.10 2.44 -13.91
CA ALA A 54 -2.38 1.79 -14.02
C ALA A 54 -3.49 2.85 -14.08
N SER A 55 -4.42 2.71 -15.03
CA SER A 55 -5.65 3.49 -15.00
C SER A 55 -6.64 2.81 -14.05
N MET A 56 -7.29 3.57 -13.18
CA MET A 56 -8.31 3.08 -12.25
C MET A 56 -9.71 3.25 -12.82
#